data_AF-A0A932DC09-F1
#
_entry.id   AF-A0A932DC09-F1
#
_cell.length_a   1.000
_cell.length_b   1.000
_cell.length_c   1.000
_cell.angle_alpha   90.00
_cell.angle_beta   90.00
_cell.angle_gamma   90.00
#
_symmetry.space_group_name_H-M   'P 1'
#
loop_
_entity.id
_entity.type
_entity.pdbx_description
1 polymer ?
#
loop_
_entity_poly.entity_id
_entity_poly.type
_entity_poly.pdbx_seq_one_letter_code
_entity_poly.pdbx_strand_id
1 'polypeptide(L)'
;MSKKQKKRPPKFLQSMIARSQAGASLDYKESIEEKRDLHKEVDYIIRSAQSGISRVVGLGKLALFSSRTGDAWMLDPEDEFALCLLKDGEPQPYTIGETDERFAIEWPGRYRIEGECFTYVPKDPVARVQTIVGYPTELILSTIDRLRNAL
;
A
#
# COMPACT_ATOMS: atom_id res chain seq x y z
N MET A 1 0.18 -25.94 30.43
CA MET A 1 -0.75 -25.07 29.67
C MET A 1 -0.08 -23.70 29.48
N SER A 2 0.44 -23.41 28.28
CA SER A 2 1.16 -22.15 28.02
C SER A 2 0.16 -21.04 27.71
N LYS A 3 0.09 -20.01 28.56
CA LYS A 3 -0.73 -18.81 28.32
C LYS A 3 -0.12 -18.07 27.13
N LYS A 4 -0.81 -18.05 25.98
CA LYS A 4 -0.44 -17.18 24.86
C LYS A 4 -0.48 -15.73 25.34
N GLN A 5 0.69 -15.11 25.51
CA GLN A 5 0.82 -13.69 25.77
C GLN A 5 0.21 -12.96 24.56
N LYS A 6 -0.94 -12.31 24.71
CA LYS A 6 -1.49 -11.44 23.66
C LYS A 6 -0.50 -10.27 23.51
N LYS A 7 0.29 -10.26 22.44
CA LYS A 7 1.21 -9.16 22.12
C LYS A 7 0.37 -7.88 22.00
N ARG A 8 0.81 -6.81 22.67
CA ARG A 8 0.14 -5.51 22.57
C ARG A 8 0.19 -5.06 21.10
N PRO A 9 -0.93 -4.58 20.53
CA PRO A 9 -0.95 -4.12 19.15
C PRO A 9 0.00 -2.94 18.95
N PRO A 10 0.53 -2.69 17.73
CA PRO A 10 1.35 -1.52 17.44
C PRO A 10 0.67 -0.20 17.85
N LYS A 11 1.45 0.83 18.20
CA LYS A 11 0.91 2.12 18.68
C LYS A 11 -0.07 2.77 17.69
N PHE A 12 0.19 2.64 16.39
CA PHE A 12 -0.70 3.18 15.36
C PHE A 12 -2.06 2.47 15.37
N LEU A 13 -2.09 1.14 15.58
CA LEU A 13 -3.32 0.37 15.68
C LEU A 13 -4.07 0.65 16.99
N GLN A 14 -3.36 0.85 18.10
CA GLN A 14 -3.96 1.31 19.36
C GLN A 14 -4.66 2.67 19.18
N SER A 15 -4.02 3.59 18.46
CA SER A 15 -4.57 4.91 18.19
C SER A 15 -5.81 4.84 17.30
N MET A 16 -5.81 3.93 16.31
CA MET A 16 -6.98 3.66 15.47
C MET A 16 -8.16 3.09 16.27
N ILE A 17 -7.92 2.10 17.13
CA ILE A 17 -8.95 1.48 17.98
C ILE A 17 -9.53 2.51 18.95
N ALA A 18 -8.71 3.39 19.52
CA ALA A 18 -9.19 4.47 20.39
C ALA A 18 -10.08 5.48 19.63
N ARG A 19 -9.74 5.78 18.37
CA ARG A 19 -10.51 6.69 17.50
C ARG A 19 -11.83 6.10 17.00
N SER A 20 -11.92 4.79 16.79
CA SER A 20 -13.21 4.17 16.44
C SER A 20 -14.20 4.20 17.61
N GLN A 21 -13.70 4.15 18.86
CA GLN A 21 -14.53 4.21 20.07
C GLN A 21 -14.89 5.64 20.51
N ALA A 22 -14.11 6.65 20.11
CA ALA A 22 -14.35 8.05 20.41
C ALA A 22 -14.82 8.78 19.13
N GLY A 23 -16.13 8.89 18.91
CA GLY A 23 -16.74 9.49 17.72
C GLY A 23 -16.44 10.98 17.51
N ALA A 24 -15.23 11.30 17.06
CA ALA A 24 -14.81 12.63 16.63
C ALA A 24 -14.40 12.59 15.15
N SER A 25 -15.08 13.42 14.36
CA SER A 25 -14.94 13.60 12.91
C SER A 25 -13.50 13.96 12.50
N LEU A 26 -12.89 13.07 11.72
CA LEU A 26 -11.92 13.38 10.68
C LEU A 26 -12.31 12.52 9.48
N ASP A 27 -12.52 13.17 8.35
CA ASP A 27 -13.08 12.64 7.11
C ASP A 27 -12.28 11.41 6.62
N TYR A 28 -12.77 10.20 6.95
CA TYR A 28 -12.17 8.94 6.54
C TYR A 28 -13.21 8.24 5.68
N LYS A 29 -12.99 8.28 4.36
CA LYS A 29 -13.93 7.76 3.35
C LYS A 29 -14.16 6.27 3.57
N GLU A 30 -15.31 5.97 4.15
CA GLU A 30 -15.94 4.66 4.20
C GLU A 30 -16.57 4.41 2.82
N SER A 31 -16.21 3.31 2.17
CA SER A 31 -17.07 2.74 1.11
C SER A 31 -17.05 1.22 1.15
N ILE A 32 -18.25 0.69 1.35
CA ILE A 32 -18.65 -0.70 1.18
C ILE A 32 -18.64 -0.96 -0.33
N GLU A 33 -17.58 -1.53 -0.89
CA GLU A 33 -17.58 -1.94 -2.29
C GLU A 33 -16.73 -3.21 -2.44
N GLU A 34 -17.42 -4.31 -2.78
CA GLU A 34 -16.94 -5.68 -2.99
C GLU A 34 -15.63 -6.04 -2.30
N LYS A 35 -15.75 -6.60 -1.07
CA LYS A 35 -14.69 -6.91 -0.09
C LYS A 35 -13.58 -7.81 -0.66
N ARG A 36 -12.79 -7.32 -1.61
CA ARG A 36 -11.50 -7.88 -1.98
C ARG A 36 -10.58 -7.66 -0.80
N ASP A 37 -10.08 -8.76 -0.29
CA ASP A 37 -9.22 -8.82 0.89
C ASP A 37 -7.85 -8.21 0.53
N LEU A 38 -7.48 -7.12 1.22
CA LEU A 38 -6.20 -6.43 1.00
C LEU A 38 -5.01 -7.37 1.13
N HIS A 39 -5.04 -8.31 2.08
CA HIS A 39 -3.96 -9.27 2.25
C HIS A 39 -3.84 -10.20 1.03
N LYS A 40 -4.97 -10.63 0.46
CA LYS A 40 -4.94 -11.47 -0.76
C LYS A 40 -4.40 -10.72 -1.98
N GLU A 41 -4.74 -9.44 -2.13
CA GLU A 41 -4.22 -8.61 -3.23
C GLU A 41 -2.72 -8.31 -3.05
N VAL A 42 -2.27 -8.07 -1.81
CA VAL A 42 -0.85 -7.95 -1.47
C VAL A 42 -0.10 -9.26 -1.80
N ASP A 43 -0.61 -10.41 -1.38
CA ASP A 43 -0.01 -11.71 -1.68
C ASP A 43 0.00 -12.01 -3.19
N TYR A 44 -1.05 -11.60 -3.90
CA TYR A 44 -1.13 -11.75 -5.34
C TYR A 44 -0.07 -10.90 -6.06
N ILE A 45 0.11 -9.64 -5.65
CA ILE A 45 1.04 -8.74 -6.33
C ILE A 45 2.50 -9.11 -6.04
N ILE A 46 2.81 -9.54 -4.81
CA ILE A 46 4.13 -10.07 -4.45
C ILE A 46 4.48 -11.30 -5.29
N ARG A 47 3.56 -12.27 -5.40
CA ARG A 47 3.78 -13.47 -6.23
C ARG A 47 3.97 -13.13 -7.70
N SER A 48 3.25 -12.12 -8.20
CA SER A 48 3.41 -11.63 -9.58
C SER A 48 4.81 -11.07 -9.81
N ALA A 49 5.32 -10.24 -8.89
CA ALA A 49 6.68 -9.70 -8.96
C ALA A 49 7.75 -10.80 -8.90
N GLN A 50 7.61 -11.76 -7.97
CA GLN A 50 8.52 -12.92 -7.86
C GLN A 50 8.54 -13.78 -9.13
N SER A 51 7.43 -13.81 -9.87
CA SER A 51 7.32 -14.52 -11.14
C SER A 51 7.79 -13.68 -12.35
N GLY A 52 8.29 -12.46 -12.13
CA GLY A 52 8.70 -11.54 -13.21
C GLY A 52 7.55 -11.03 -14.07
N ILE A 53 6.32 -11.08 -13.56
CA ILE A 53 5.10 -10.66 -14.24
C ILE A 53 4.76 -9.24 -13.80
N SER A 54 4.64 -8.33 -14.75
CA SER A 54 4.12 -6.99 -14.45
C SER A 54 2.60 -6.99 -14.41
N ARG A 55 2.05 -6.46 -13.32
CA ARG A 55 0.61 -6.32 -13.06
C ARG A 55 0.33 -5.01 -12.37
N VAL A 56 -0.87 -4.48 -12.59
CA VAL A 56 -1.42 -3.35 -11.82
C VAL A 56 -2.86 -3.72 -11.47
N VAL A 57 -3.22 -3.58 -10.20
CA VAL A 57 -4.56 -3.86 -9.66
C VAL A 57 -5.03 -2.64 -8.88
N GLY A 58 -6.28 -2.26 -9.06
CA GLY A 58 -6.96 -1.30 -8.18
C GLY A 58 -7.75 -2.05 -7.11
N LEU A 59 -7.70 -1.57 -5.87
CA LEU A 59 -8.43 -2.11 -4.72
C LEU A 59 -8.96 -0.95 -3.87
N GLY A 60 -10.28 -0.72 -3.92
CA GLY A 60 -10.88 0.47 -3.31
C GLY A 60 -10.24 1.73 -3.91
N LYS A 61 -9.52 2.51 -3.09
CA LYS A 61 -8.74 3.66 -3.54
C LYS A 61 -7.25 3.38 -3.77
N LEU A 62 -6.77 2.20 -3.42
CA LEU A 62 -5.36 1.84 -3.51
C LEU A 62 -5.03 1.28 -4.88
N ALA A 63 -3.80 1.53 -5.34
CA ALA A 63 -3.22 0.86 -6.49
C ALA A 63 -2.07 -0.04 -6.03
N LEU A 64 -2.09 -1.30 -6.43
CA LEU A 64 -1.01 -2.25 -6.21
C LEU A 64 -0.38 -2.59 -7.56
N PHE A 65 0.94 -2.66 -7.63
CA PHE A 65 1.61 -3.07 -8.86
C PHE A 65 2.84 -3.95 -8.62
N SER A 66 3.15 -4.77 -9.63
CA SER A 66 4.39 -5.51 -9.76
C SER A 66 5.12 -5.13 -11.04
N SER A 67 6.44 -5.21 -11.02
CA SER A 67 7.30 -4.99 -12.18
C SER A 67 7.97 -6.30 -12.63
N ARG A 68 8.54 -6.29 -13.83
CA ARG A 68 9.39 -7.39 -14.31
C ARG A 68 10.75 -7.45 -13.61
N THR A 69 11.15 -6.36 -12.92
CA THR A 69 12.40 -6.28 -12.14
C THR A 69 12.30 -6.97 -10.78
N GLY A 70 11.14 -7.52 -10.44
CA GLY A 70 10.92 -8.17 -9.14
C GLY A 70 10.51 -7.19 -8.03
N ASP A 71 10.04 -6.00 -8.39
CA ASP A 71 9.51 -5.04 -7.42
C ASP A 71 8.00 -5.18 -7.29
N ALA A 72 7.48 -4.99 -6.08
CA ALA A 72 6.06 -4.89 -5.79
C ALA A 72 5.79 -3.71 -4.86
N TRP A 73 4.73 -2.96 -5.14
CA TRP A 73 4.40 -1.73 -4.43
C TRP A 73 2.89 -1.61 -4.21
N MET A 74 2.54 -0.89 -3.15
CA MET A 74 1.21 -0.39 -2.88
C MET A 74 1.27 1.14 -2.83
N LEU A 75 0.30 1.79 -3.46
CA LEU A 75 0.20 3.23 -3.61
C LEU A 75 -1.13 3.73 -3.08
N ASP A 76 -1.07 4.87 -2.40
CA ASP A 76 -2.21 5.74 -2.16
C ASP A 76 -2.17 6.89 -3.17
N PRO A 77 -3.07 6.93 -4.17
CA PRO A 77 -3.07 7.99 -5.16
C PRO A 77 -3.66 9.32 -4.70
N GLU A 78 -4.36 9.36 -3.56
CA GLU A 78 -4.94 10.59 -3.02
C GLU A 78 -3.86 11.44 -2.35
N ASP A 79 -3.05 10.81 -1.50
CA ASP A 79 -1.99 11.46 -0.74
C ASP A 79 -0.57 11.25 -1.31
N GLU A 80 -0.45 10.57 -2.45
CA GLU A 80 0.81 10.19 -3.09
C GLU A 80 1.74 9.36 -2.17
N PHE A 81 1.17 8.52 -1.31
CA PHE A 81 1.96 7.63 -0.46
C PHE A 81 2.34 6.34 -1.18
N ALA A 82 3.50 5.81 -0.82
CA ALA A 82 3.99 4.55 -1.36
C ALA A 82 4.54 3.65 -0.25
N LEU A 83 4.27 2.36 -0.40
CA LEU A 83 4.82 1.29 0.40
C LEU A 83 5.42 0.24 -0.54
N CYS A 84 6.73 0.03 -0.43
CA CYS A 84 7.40 -1.06 -1.12
C CYS A 84 7.11 -2.38 -0.38
N LEU A 85 6.60 -3.38 -1.09
CA LEU A 85 6.28 -4.71 -0.56
C LEU A 85 7.40 -5.71 -0.87
N LEU A 86 7.99 -5.59 -2.07
CA LEU A 86 9.08 -6.41 -2.57
C LEU A 86 10.04 -5.49 -3.34
N LYS A 87 11.34 -5.60 -3.09
CA LYS A 87 12.37 -4.84 -3.80
C LYS A 87 13.39 -5.81 -4.38
N ASP A 88 13.57 -5.80 -5.70
CA ASP A 88 14.51 -6.65 -6.44
C ASP A 88 14.37 -8.14 -6.06
N GLY A 89 13.13 -8.60 -5.82
CA GLY A 89 12.81 -9.96 -5.39
C GLY A 89 12.84 -10.21 -3.87
N GLU A 90 13.31 -9.23 -3.07
CA GLU A 90 13.46 -9.36 -1.62
C GLU A 90 12.30 -8.72 -0.84
N PRO A 91 11.63 -9.45 0.09
CA PRO A 91 10.55 -8.92 0.93
C PRO A 91 10.99 -7.69 1.73
N GLN A 92 10.16 -6.65 1.70
CA GLN A 92 10.38 -5.45 2.50
C GLN A 92 9.56 -5.49 3.79
N PRO A 93 10.06 -4.92 4.90
CA PRO A 93 9.28 -4.81 6.11
C PRO A 93 8.13 -3.82 5.92
N TYR A 94 6.90 -4.27 6.19
CA TYR A 94 5.70 -3.42 6.16
C TYR A 94 4.72 -3.82 7.26
N THR A 95 3.86 -2.89 7.64
CA THR A 95 2.77 -3.17 8.59
C THR A 95 1.45 -2.71 8.04
N ILE A 96 0.52 -3.65 7.93
CA ILE A 96 -0.91 -3.40 7.68
C ILE A 96 -1.63 -3.82 8.96
N GLY A 97 -2.29 -2.86 9.61
CA GLY A 97 -3.21 -3.14 10.71
C GLY A 97 -4.61 -3.34 10.16
N GLU A 98 -5.35 -4.31 10.70
CA GLU A 98 -6.74 -4.58 10.33
C GLU A 98 -7.64 -4.57 11.57
N THR A 99 -8.85 -4.06 11.39
CA THR A 99 -10.02 -4.21 12.24
C THR A 99 -11.17 -4.71 11.36
N ASP A 100 -12.28 -5.19 11.93
CA ASP A 100 -13.38 -5.87 11.21
C ASP A 100 -13.93 -5.09 9.98
N GLU A 101 -13.76 -3.76 9.97
CA GLU A 101 -14.25 -2.86 8.91
C GLU A 101 -13.17 -1.92 8.33
N ARG A 102 -11.94 -1.89 8.86
CA ARG A 102 -10.95 -0.85 8.51
C ARG A 102 -9.52 -1.36 8.50
N PHE A 103 -8.75 -0.88 7.53
CA PHE A 103 -7.30 -1.06 7.47
C PHE A 103 -6.56 0.21 7.86
N ALA A 104 -5.42 0.05 8.52
CA ALA A 104 -4.41 1.08 8.74
C ALA A 104 -3.13 0.65 8.02
N ILE A 105 -2.59 1.53 7.18
CA ILE A 105 -1.33 1.29 6.50
C ILE A 105 -0.31 2.28 7.04
N GLU A 106 0.84 1.77 7.47
CA GLU A 106 1.99 2.61 7.75
C GLU A 106 2.72 2.92 6.44
N TRP A 107 2.65 4.18 6.00
CA TRP A 107 3.28 4.63 4.76
C TRP A 107 4.72 5.09 5.01
N PRO A 108 5.76 4.40 4.49
CA PRO A 108 7.17 4.75 4.74
C PRO A 108 7.69 5.89 3.86
N GLY A 109 6.96 6.29 2.82
CA GLY A 109 7.40 7.35 1.91
C GLY A 109 6.30 7.86 0.99
N ARG A 110 6.67 8.81 0.14
CA ARG A 110 5.85 9.36 -0.94
C ARG A 110 6.40 8.93 -2.29
N TYR A 111 5.56 8.99 -3.31
CA TYR A 111 6.00 8.78 -4.69
C TYR A 111 5.58 9.90 -5.61
N ARG A 112 6.19 9.94 -6.78
CA ARG A 112 5.78 10.76 -7.91
C ARG A 112 6.06 10.02 -9.20
N ILE A 113 5.16 10.13 -10.17
CA ILE A 113 5.32 9.55 -11.50
C ILE A 113 5.39 10.68 -12.51
N GLU A 114 6.46 10.73 -13.29
CA GLU A 114 6.66 11.69 -14.37
C GLU A 114 7.15 10.94 -15.60
N GLY A 115 6.27 10.79 -16.60
CA GLY A 115 6.53 9.96 -17.78
C GLY A 115 6.85 8.51 -17.39
N GLU A 116 8.03 8.03 -17.76
CA GLU A 116 8.52 6.69 -17.46
C GLU A 116 9.19 6.56 -16.09
N CYS A 117 9.36 7.67 -15.36
CA CYS A 117 10.07 7.71 -14.10
C CYS A 117 9.11 7.56 -12.92
N PHE A 118 9.38 6.57 -12.06
CA PHE A 118 8.80 6.48 -10.73
C PHE A 118 9.83 6.95 -9.70
N THR A 119 9.54 8.04 -9.00
CA THR A 119 10.40 8.55 -7.92
C THR A 119 9.79 8.24 -6.56
N TYR A 120 10.56 7.62 -5.68
CA TYR A 120 10.21 7.34 -4.30
C TYR A 120 11.05 8.21 -3.34
N VAL A 121 10.37 8.90 -2.43
CA VAL A 121 10.96 9.75 -1.40
C VAL A 121 10.62 9.14 -0.03
N PRO A 122 11.58 8.48 0.64
CA PRO A 122 11.37 7.96 1.99
C PRO A 122 11.05 9.08 2.99
N LYS A 123 10.29 8.76 4.05
CA LYS A 123 10.09 9.65 5.21
C LYS A 123 11.31 9.73 6.11
N ASP A 124 12.11 8.65 6.14
CA ASP A 124 13.38 8.64 6.87
C ASP A 124 14.37 9.60 6.18
N PRO A 125 14.81 10.67 6.85
CA PRO A 125 15.69 11.68 6.25
C PRO A 125 17.09 11.14 5.91
N VAL A 126 17.49 9.99 6.46
CA VAL A 126 18.78 9.34 6.15
C VAL A 126 18.67 8.43 4.93
N ALA A 127 17.46 7.98 4.58
CA ALA A 127 17.23 7.13 3.43
C ALA A 127 17.24 7.95 2.12
N ARG A 128 17.84 7.35 1.07
CA ARG A 128 18.04 8.02 -0.21
C ARG A 128 16.76 8.03 -1.05
N VAL A 129 16.50 9.16 -1.72
CA VAL A 129 15.52 9.24 -2.82
C VAL A 129 15.92 8.31 -3.96
N GLN A 130 14.95 7.58 -4.51
CA GLN A 130 15.17 6.64 -5.61
C GLN A 130 14.33 7.07 -6.81
N THR A 131 14.93 7.15 -7.99
CA THR A 131 14.21 7.30 -9.26
C THR A 131 14.43 6.03 -10.07
N ILE A 132 13.33 5.41 -10.50
CA ILE A 132 13.29 4.08 -11.09
C ILE A 132 12.62 4.18 -12.46
N VAL A 133 13.25 3.58 -13.46
CA VAL A 133 12.73 3.44 -14.83
C VAL A 133 12.43 1.96 -15.10
N GLY A 134 11.44 1.69 -15.95
CA GLY A 134 11.03 0.32 -16.33
C GLY A 134 9.86 -0.24 -15.53
N TYR A 135 9.25 0.58 -14.67
CA TYR A 135 7.93 0.29 -14.10
C TYR A 135 6.82 0.56 -15.12
N PRO A 136 5.65 -0.10 -15.00
CA PRO A 136 4.53 0.08 -15.92
C PRO A 136 3.77 1.40 -15.64
N THR A 137 4.45 2.55 -15.72
CA THR A 137 3.94 3.86 -15.25
C THR A 137 2.64 4.27 -15.93
N GLU A 138 2.50 4.06 -17.25
CA GLU A 138 1.25 4.33 -17.98
C GLU A 138 0.07 3.50 -17.46
N LEU A 139 0.31 2.20 -17.16
CA LEU A 139 -0.73 1.33 -16.63
C LEU A 139 -1.08 1.68 -15.17
N ILE A 140 -0.08 2.11 -14.39
CA ILE A 140 -0.29 2.62 -13.03
C ILE A 140 -1.19 3.86 -13.09
N LEU A 141 -0.83 4.85 -13.90
CA LEU A 141 -1.57 6.11 -14.04
C LEU A 141 -3.00 5.87 -14.55
N SER A 142 -3.19 5.08 -15.61
CA SER A 142 -4.53 4.75 -16.11
C SER A 142 -5.39 3.97 -15.09
N THR A 143 -4.77 3.15 -14.24
CA THR A 143 -5.49 2.50 -13.15
C THR A 143 -5.87 3.48 -12.05
N ILE A 144 -4.96 4.38 -11.67
CA ILE A 144 -5.24 5.47 -10.73
C ILE A 144 -6.38 6.36 -11.22
N ASP A 145 -6.38 6.72 -12.50
CA ASP A 145 -7.44 7.53 -13.09
C ASP A 145 -8.79 6.82 -13.05
N ARG A 146 -8.82 5.51 -13.31
CA ARG A 146 -10.05 4.71 -13.13
C ARG A 146 -10.51 4.70 -11.68
N LEU A 147 -9.61 4.54 -10.71
CA LEU A 147 -9.96 4.55 -9.28
C LEU A 147 -10.52 5.90 -8.84
N ARG A 148 -10.01 7.01 -9.38
CA ARG A 148 -10.50 8.37 -9.08
C ARG A 148 -11.86 8.67 -9.68
N ASN A 149 -12.14 8.12 -10.87
CA ASN A 149 -13.38 8.36 -11.61
C ASN A 149 -14.49 7.34 -11.31
N ALA A 150 -14.22 6.32 -10.49
CA ALA A 150 -15.19 5.28 -10.11
C ALA A 150 -16.10 5.69 -8.94
N LEU A 151 -16.14 6.97 -8.58
CA LEU A 151 -16.95 7.53 -7.47
C LEU A 151 -18.03 8.49 -7.97
#